data_AF-A0A9E3J8Q6-F1
#
_entry.id   AF-A0A9E3J8Q6-F1
#
_cell.length_a   1.000
_cell.length_b   1.000
_cell.length_c   1.000
_cell.angle_alpha   90.00
_cell.angle_beta   90.00
_cell.angle_gamma   90.00
#
_symmetry.space_group_name_H-M   'P 1'
#
loop_
_entity.id
_entity.type
_entity.pdbx_description
1 polymer ?
#
loop_
_entity_poly.entity_id
_entity_poly.type
_entity_poly.pdbx_seq_one_letter_code
_entity_poly.pdbx_strand_id
1 'polypeptide(L)'
;PSALDTVLSVSFAGNPDAPVADGVPVANASFVYSRQDDGSGSYAQTGYRVLPHENGHVFGLPDLYTEAGGGAVGHWDIMSEDWGANNDLLGWHKWKLGWLAAAQVHCVTADGTSQYTLTPLARPGPGTKLLFVPLGSRTGYAVELRTREGNDETVCRPGVLVYKVDADVDTGRGPVRVYDSRRNSGGCTRSPNVHAELSDASFAVGEEFRDPGQGVRVRVVGADGNGDYRVEVTRE
;
A
#
# COMPACT_ATOMS: atom_id res chain seq x y z
N PRO A 1 -5.62 -12.18 29.07
CA PRO A 1 -6.93 -11.60 28.65
C PRO A 1 -7.69 -12.64 27.81
N SER A 2 -9.01 -12.56 27.70
CA SER A 2 -9.77 -13.40 26.76
C SER A 2 -9.26 -13.12 25.33
N ALA A 3 -9.32 -14.10 24.42
CA ALA A 3 -9.06 -13.85 23.00
C ALA A 3 -9.96 -12.74 22.42
N LEU A 4 -11.10 -12.47 23.07
CA LEU A 4 -12.00 -11.34 22.74
C LEU A 4 -11.46 -9.98 23.20
N ASP A 5 -10.56 -9.93 24.18
CA ASP A 5 -10.07 -8.69 24.81
C ASP A 5 -8.63 -8.35 24.40
N THR A 6 -7.93 -9.26 23.73
CA THR A 6 -6.54 -9.05 23.30
C THR A 6 -6.26 -9.81 22.03
N VAL A 7 -5.67 -9.10 21.07
CA VAL A 7 -5.32 -9.63 19.76
C VAL A 7 -4.22 -10.66 19.94
N LEU A 8 -4.53 -11.88 19.53
CA LEU A 8 -3.56 -12.92 19.24
C LEU A 8 -3.87 -13.32 17.81
N SER A 9 -3.13 -12.80 16.85
CA SER A 9 -3.09 -13.34 15.49
C SER A 9 -1.63 -13.57 15.14
N VAL A 10 -1.36 -14.72 14.54
CA VAL A 10 -0.01 -15.10 14.13
C VAL A 10 -0.11 -15.79 12.78
N SER A 11 0.64 -15.26 11.83
CA SER A 11 0.84 -15.86 10.51
C SER A 11 2.21 -16.49 10.40
N PHE A 12 2.25 -17.76 10.02
CA PHE A 12 3.46 -18.53 9.77
C PHE A 12 3.70 -18.63 8.25
N ALA A 13 4.08 -17.53 7.62
CA ALA A 13 4.39 -17.50 6.20
C ALA A 13 5.87 -17.89 5.98
N GLY A 14 6.11 -19.06 5.37
CA GLY A 14 7.49 -19.51 5.09
C GLY A 14 8.41 -19.62 6.31
N ASN A 15 7.87 -19.72 7.53
CA ASN A 15 8.65 -19.77 8.77
C ASN A 15 9.29 -21.16 8.95
N PRO A 16 10.63 -21.29 8.91
CA PRO A 16 11.32 -22.57 9.12
C PRO A 16 11.25 -23.06 10.57
N ASP A 17 10.97 -22.15 11.52
CA ASP A 17 10.82 -22.42 12.95
C ASP A 17 9.36 -22.67 13.35
N ALA A 18 8.48 -22.92 12.38
CA ALA A 18 7.07 -23.12 12.66
C ALA A 18 6.81 -24.42 13.46
N PRO A 19 5.76 -24.46 14.29
CA PRO A 19 5.40 -25.65 15.06
C PRO A 19 5.24 -26.89 14.16
N VAL A 20 5.65 -28.05 14.67
CA VAL A 20 5.52 -29.33 13.96
C VAL A 20 4.31 -30.09 14.51
N ALA A 21 3.45 -30.57 13.61
CA ALA A 21 2.32 -31.45 13.92
C ALA A 21 2.48 -32.76 13.14
N ASP A 22 2.44 -33.91 13.82
CA ASP A 22 2.61 -35.24 13.22
C ASP A 22 3.86 -35.39 12.34
N GLY A 23 4.96 -34.72 12.71
CA GLY A 23 6.22 -34.74 11.96
C GLY A 23 6.26 -33.81 10.74
N VAL A 24 5.20 -33.02 10.51
CA VAL A 24 5.10 -32.04 9.42
C VAL A 24 5.15 -30.62 10.00
N PRO A 25 6.09 -29.75 9.55
CA PRO A 25 6.07 -28.33 9.92
C PRO A 25 4.80 -27.65 9.42
N VAL A 26 4.12 -26.92 10.29
CA VAL A 26 2.97 -26.10 9.94
C VAL A 26 3.47 -24.84 9.23
N ALA A 27 3.41 -24.82 7.90
CA ALA A 27 3.83 -23.67 7.09
C ALA A 27 2.66 -23.07 6.31
N ASN A 28 2.75 -21.77 6.01
CA ASN A 28 1.76 -20.99 5.26
C ASN A 28 0.36 -21.03 5.89
N ALA A 29 0.31 -20.87 7.22
CA ALA A 29 -0.92 -20.90 7.99
C ALA A 29 -1.09 -19.61 8.80
N SER A 30 -2.30 -19.09 8.87
CA SER A 30 -2.67 -17.99 9.76
C SER A 30 -3.64 -18.50 10.83
N PHE A 31 -3.30 -18.23 12.08
CA PHE A 31 -4.21 -18.49 13.19
C PHE A 31 -4.81 -17.17 13.63
N VAL A 32 -6.11 -17.02 13.40
CA VAL A 32 -6.86 -15.82 13.78
C VAL A 32 -7.78 -16.19 14.93
N TYR A 33 -7.39 -15.79 16.14
CA TYR A 33 -8.09 -16.20 17.36
C TYR A 33 -9.27 -15.28 17.73
N SER A 34 -9.44 -14.14 17.05
CA SER A 34 -10.56 -13.22 17.29
C SER A 34 -10.74 -12.15 16.20
N ARG A 35 -11.75 -11.30 16.40
CA ARG A 35 -11.90 -9.99 15.74
C ARG A 35 -11.17 -8.94 16.56
N GLN A 36 -10.65 -7.90 15.91
CA GLN A 36 -9.97 -6.81 16.59
C GLN A 36 -10.94 -5.67 16.93
N ASP A 37 -11.12 -5.35 18.21
CA ASP A 37 -11.72 -4.07 18.61
C ASP A 37 -10.62 -3.02 18.68
N ASP A 38 -10.70 -2.04 17.80
CA ASP A 38 -9.72 -0.97 17.65
C ASP A 38 -9.96 0.21 18.60
N GLY A 39 -10.92 0.06 19.54
CA GLY A 39 -11.27 1.06 20.54
C GLY A 39 -12.00 2.27 19.96
N SER A 40 -12.28 2.29 18.66
CA SER A 40 -12.97 3.41 17.98
C SER A 40 -14.50 3.36 18.14
N GLY A 41 -15.04 2.28 18.70
CA GLY A 41 -16.48 2.01 18.73
C GLY A 41 -17.05 1.50 17.40
N SER A 42 -16.20 1.20 16.42
CA SER A 42 -16.59 0.69 15.09
C SER A 42 -16.37 -0.82 14.91
N TYR A 43 -16.25 -1.57 16.01
CA TYR A 43 -15.98 -3.01 16.01
C TYR A 43 -16.88 -3.84 15.06
N ALA A 44 -18.17 -3.50 14.97
CA ALA A 44 -19.10 -4.20 14.08
C ALA A 44 -18.79 -3.99 12.59
N GLN A 45 -18.08 -2.92 12.25
CA GLN A 45 -17.72 -2.52 10.89
C GLN A 45 -16.27 -2.84 10.54
N THR A 46 -15.34 -2.83 11.50
CA THR A 46 -13.89 -2.90 11.23
C THR A 46 -13.23 -4.14 11.80
N GLY A 47 -13.85 -4.83 12.75
CA GLY A 47 -13.20 -5.92 13.49
C GLY A 47 -12.86 -7.17 12.67
N TYR A 48 -13.34 -7.27 11.42
CA TYR A 48 -12.94 -8.33 10.50
C TYR A 48 -11.61 -8.06 9.80
N ARG A 49 -11.06 -6.84 9.84
CA ARG A 49 -9.92 -6.40 8.99
C ARG A 49 -8.60 -7.12 9.30
N VAL A 50 -8.45 -7.66 10.50
CA VAL A 50 -7.36 -8.61 10.82
C VAL A 50 -7.35 -9.82 9.88
N LEU A 51 -8.51 -10.30 9.43
CA LEU A 51 -8.58 -11.47 8.55
C LEU A 51 -7.88 -11.21 7.20
N PRO A 52 -8.21 -10.17 6.42
CA PRO A 52 -7.50 -9.90 5.17
C PRO A 52 -6.02 -9.53 5.38
N HIS A 53 -5.65 -8.85 6.47
CA HIS A 53 -4.24 -8.58 6.80
C HIS A 53 -3.45 -9.89 6.99
N GLU A 54 -3.90 -10.75 7.89
CA GLU A 54 -3.22 -12.02 8.20
C GLU A 54 -3.20 -12.97 6.99
N ASN A 55 -4.28 -13.02 6.22
CA ASN A 55 -4.29 -13.78 4.97
C ASN A 55 -3.29 -13.21 3.94
N GLY A 56 -3.03 -11.90 3.96
CA GLY A 56 -1.98 -11.27 3.15
C GLY A 56 -0.61 -11.92 3.38
N HIS A 57 -0.26 -12.25 4.62
CA HIS A 57 0.97 -12.97 4.93
C HIS A 57 1.01 -14.38 4.35
N VAL A 58 -0.10 -15.12 4.33
CA VAL A 58 -0.16 -16.45 3.69
C VAL A 58 0.24 -16.38 2.21
N PHE A 59 -0.10 -15.27 1.54
CA PHE A 59 0.29 -15.01 0.15
C PHE A 59 1.66 -14.31 0.01
N GLY A 60 2.42 -14.21 1.10
CA GLY A 60 3.79 -13.71 1.13
C GLY A 60 3.89 -12.19 1.16
N LEU A 61 2.85 -11.45 1.58
CA LEU A 61 2.97 -10.01 1.79
C LEU A 61 3.66 -9.72 3.14
N PRO A 62 4.60 -8.75 3.19
CA PRO A 62 5.23 -8.32 4.44
C PRO A 62 4.36 -7.31 5.19
N ASP A 63 4.53 -7.23 6.51
CA ASP A 63 4.16 -6.06 7.30
C ASP A 63 4.91 -4.84 6.79
N LEU A 64 4.18 -3.75 6.58
CA LEU A 64 4.72 -2.49 6.08
C LEU A 64 4.94 -1.45 7.19
N TYR A 65 4.32 -1.66 8.37
CA TYR A 65 4.58 -0.81 9.53
C TYR A 65 5.99 -1.03 10.08
N THR A 66 6.38 -0.14 10.99
CA THR A 66 7.65 -0.22 11.72
C THR A 66 7.35 -0.30 13.23
N GLU A 67 8.38 -0.47 14.06
CA GLU A 67 8.24 -0.33 15.52
C GLU A 67 7.65 1.05 15.93
N ALA A 68 7.80 2.08 15.10
CA ALA A 68 7.22 3.40 15.30
C ALA A 68 5.76 3.51 14.79
N GLY A 69 5.16 2.41 14.32
CA GLY A 69 3.80 2.34 13.76
C GLY A 69 3.74 2.49 12.24
N GLY A 70 2.55 2.85 11.75
CA GLY A 70 2.21 2.91 10.33
C GLY A 70 2.82 4.09 9.54
N GLY A 71 3.68 4.92 10.12
CA GLY A 71 4.18 6.15 9.50
C GLY A 71 5.04 5.98 8.23
N ALA A 72 5.32 4.74 7.80
CA ALA A 72 5.96 4.46 6.51
C ALA A 72 4.96 4.42 5.34
N VAL A 73 3.77 3.86 5.54
CA VAL A 73 2.77 3.64 4.48
C VAL A 73 1.39 4.14 4.88
N GLY A 74 1.00 4.01 6.14
CA GLY A 74 -0.29 4.44 6.67
C GLY A 74 -1.45 3.68 6.04
N HIS A 75 -2.63 4.29 6.05
CA HIS A 75 -3.85 3.68 5.55
C HIS A 75 -3.85 3.33 4.06
N TRP A 76 -2.77 3.55 3.30
CA TRP A 76 -2.73 3.24 1.86
C TRP A 76 -2.59 1.74 1.57
N ASP A 77 -2.28 0.90 2.56
CA ASP A 77 -2.22 -0.56 2.45
C ASP A 77 -2.67 -1.23 3.75
N ILE A 78 -3.47 -2.30 3.65
CA ILE A 78 -3.90 -3.07 4.83
C ILE A 78 -2.74 -3.75 5.56
N MET A 79 -1.63 -4.02 4.86
CA MET A 79 -0.41 -4.56 5.47
C MET A 79 0.36 -3.52 6.31
N SER A 80 -0.05 -2.25 6.29
CA SER A 80 0.48 -1.21 7.18
C SER A 80 -0.48 -0.87 8.31
N GLU A 81 -1.76 -0.70 8.01
CA GLU A 81 -2.81 -0.37 8.98
C GLU A 81 -4.01 -1.29 8.76
N ASP A 82 -4.10 -2.34 9.59
CA ASP A 82 -5.19 -3.32 9.63
C ASP A 82 -6.37 -2.89 10.52
N TRP A 83 -6.28 -1.71 11.14
CA TRP A 83 -7.24 -1.14 12.07
C TRP A 83 -7.99 0.01 11.39
N GLY A 84 -9.15 0.41 11.92
CA GLY A 84 -9.88 1.56 11.41
C GLY A 84 -10.54 1.34 10.06
N ALA A 85 -10.55 2.38 9.23
CA ALA A 85 -11.31 2.41 7.99
C ALA A 85 -10.76 1.46 6.91
N ASN A 86 -11.62 1.12 5.95
CA ASN A 86 -11.17 0.32 4.83
C ASN A 86 -10.10 1.02 3.99
N ASN A 87 -9.18 0.19 3.51
CA ASN A 87 -8.12 0.55 2.60
C ASN A 87 -7.93 -0.53 1.54
N ASP A 88 -7.56 -0.09 0.35
CA ASP A 88 -7.14 -1.01 -0.69
C ASP A 88 -5.69 -1.46 -0.48
N LEU A 89 -5.30 -2.54 -1.16
CA LEU A 89 -3.88 -2.91 -1.28
C LEU A 89 -3.19 -1.96 -2.26
N LEU A 90 -1.93 -1.63 -1.99
CA LEU A 90 -1.05 -0.98 -2.95
C LEU A 90 -1.01 -1.79 -4.24
N GLY A 91 -0.93 -1.09 -5.37
CA GLY A 91 -0.82 -1.69 -6.70
C GLY A 91 0.35 -2.67 -6.79
N TRP A 92 1.46 -2.41 -6.09
CA TRP A 92 2.59 -3.34 -5.97
C TRP A 92 2.19 -4.69 -5.36
N HIS A 93 1.42 -4.67 -4.27
CA HIS A 93 0.91 -5.90 -3.65
C HIS A 93 -0.15 -6.58 -4.53
N LYS A 94 -1.06 -5.82 -5.16
CA LYS A 94 -2.01 -6.38 -6.13
C LYS A 94 -1.31 -7.03 -7.32
N TRP A 95 -0.20 -6.45 -7.81
CA TRP A 95 0.61 -7.06 -8.87
C TRP A 95 1.27 -8.36 -8.38
N LYS A 96 1.89 -8.35 -7.20
CA LYS A 96 2.50 -9.55 -6.58
C LYS A 96 1.49 -10.69 -6.41
N LEU A 97 0.24 -10.37 -6.06
CA LEU A 97 -0.86 -11.34 -5.91
C LEU A 97 -1.48 -11.77 -7.26
N GLY A 98 -1.06 -11.19 -8.39
CA GLY A 98 -1.61 -11.50 -9.71
C GLY A 98 -2.99 -10.90 -9.98
N TRP A 99 -3.41 -9.89 -9.21
CA TRP A 99 -4.71 -9.21 -9.37
C TRP A 99 -4.66 -8.10 -10.42
N LEU A 100 -3.48 -7.56 -10.69
CA LEU A 100 -3.24 -6.72 -11.86
C LEU A 100 -2.72 -7.62 -13.00
N ALA A 101 -3.26 -7.44 -14.20
CA ALA A 101 -2.72 -8.08 -15.39
C ALA A 101 -1.43 -7.39 -15.84
N ALA A 102 -0.55 -8.12 -16.54
CA ALA A 102 0.72 -7.57 -17.03
C ALA A 102 0.54 -6.31 -17.88
N ALA A 103 -0.54 -6.23 -18.67
CA ALA A 103 -0.87 -5.06 -19.49
C ALA A 103 -1.33 -3.82 -18.68
N GLN A 104 -1.57 -3.96 -17.38
CA GLN A 104 -1.93 -2.87 -16.47
C GLN A 104 -0.72 -2.31 -15.71
N VAL A 105 0.45 -2.92 -15.87
CA VAL A 105 1.70 -2.53 -15.19
C VAL A 105 2.73 -2.11 -16.22
N HIS A 106 3.25 -0.89 -16.10
CA HIS A 106 4.28 -0.37 -17.01
C HIS A 106 5.59 -0.09 -16.28
N CYS A 107 6.65 -0.77 -16.70
CA CYS A 107 8.00 -0.47 -16.22
C CYS A 107 8.59 0.71 -17.00
N VAL A 108 8.96 1.78 -16.29
CA VAL A 108 9.64 2.94 -16.88
C VAL A 108 11.13 2.73 -16.71
N THR A 109 11.81 2.18 -17.72
CA THR A 109 13.26 1.84 -17.64
C THR A 109 14.15 2.75 -18.48
N ALA A 110 13.61 3.39 -19.52
CA ALA A 110 14.37 4.25 -20.41
C ALA A 110 14.61 5.63 -19.79
N ASP A 111 15.80 6.18 -20.05
CA ASP A 111 16.14 7.55 -19.69
C ASP A 111 15.31 8.56 -20.51
N GLY A 112 15.23 9.79 -20.00
CA GLY A 112 14.41 10.85 -20.56
C GLY A 112 13.02 10.90 -19.93
N THR A 113 12.10 11.62 -20.59
CA THR A 113 10.74 11.83 -20.10
C THR A 113 9.75 11.01 -20.92
N SER A 114 8.90 10.27 -20.21
CA SER A 114 7.81 9.47 -20.78
C SER A 114 6.49 9.85 -20.10
N GLN A 115 5.39 9.75 -20.85
CA GLN A 115 4.08 10.14 -20.37
C GLN A 115 3.14 8.93 -20.34
N TYR A 116 2.37 8.80 -19.27
CA TYR A 116 1.41 7.73 -19.06
C TYR A 116 0.07 8.27 -18.58
N THR A 117 -1.00 7.52 -18.81
CA THR A 117 -2.31 7.75 -18.21
C THR A 117 -2.58 6.65 -17.20
N LEU A 118 -2.74 7.02 -15.93
CA LEU A 118 -3.14 6.16 -14.83
C LEU A 118 -4.66 6.19 -14.69
N THR A 119 -5.25 5.01 -14.59
CA THR A 119 -6.66 4.84 -14.24
C THR A 119 -6.77 4.52 -12.74
N PRO A 120 -7.84 4.92 -12.04
CA PRO A 120 -7.97 4.68 -10.60
C PRO A 120 -7.77 3.20 -10.24
N LEU A 121 -6.98 2.92 -9.21
CA LEU A 121 -6.58 1.56 -8.83
C LEU A 121 -7.78 0.65 -8.51
N ALA A 122 -8.80 1.22 -7.87
CA ALA A 122 -10.02 0.51 -7.47
C ALA A 122 -10.93 0.17 -8.67
N ARG A 123 -10.80 0.88 -9.80
CA ARG A 123 -11.71 0.72 -10.94
C ARG A 123 -11.36 -0.55 -11.73
N PRO A 124 -12.29 -1.48 -11.96
CA PRO A 124 -12.02 -2.66 -12.76
C PRO A 124 -11.85 -2.30 -14.25
N GLY A 125 -11.25 -3.22 -15.01
CA GLY A 125 -11.12 -3.11 -16.46
C GLY A 125 -9.72 -2.73 -16.95
N PRO A 126 -9.57 -2.47 -18.27
CA PRO A 126 -8.28 -2.18 -18.87
C PRO A 126 -7.74 -0.81 -18.43
N GLY A 127 -6.48 -0.54 -18.80
CA GLY A 127 -5.79 0.71 -18.50
C GLY A 127 -4.66 0.52 -17.49
N THR A 128 -3.72 1.46 -17.50
CA THR A 128 -2.58 1.40 -16.59
C THR A 128 -3.05 1.63 -15.16
N LYS A 129 -2.64 0.74 -14.26
CA LYS A 129 -2.91 0.81 -12.82
C LYS A 129 -1.67 1.16 -12.02
N LEU A 130 -0.52 0.72 -12.50
CA LEU A 130 0.76 0.86 -11.82
C LEU A 130 1.87 1.21 -12.82
N LEU A 131 2.62 2.27 -12.54
CA LEU A 131 3.95 2.46 -13.11
C LEU A 131 4.98 2.00 -12.11
N PHE A 132 6.02 1.32 -12.59
CA PHE A 132 7.17 0.94 -11.78
C PHE A 132 8.44 1.51 -12.39
N VAL A 133 9.18 2.30 -11.61
CA VAL A 133 10.45 2.93 -11.98
C VAL A 133 11.56 2.19 -11.23
N PRO A 134 12.18 1.15 -11.82
CA PRO A 134 13.23 0.39 -11.14
C PRO A 134 14.49 1.24 -10.94
N LEU A 135 15.03 1.24 -9.73
CA LEU A 135 16.33 1.83 -9.39
C LEU A 135 17.45 0.78 -9.37
N GLY A 136 17.06 -0.50 -9.32
CA GLY A 136 17.94 -1.65 -9.38
C GLY A 136 17.12 -2.94 -9.47
N SER A 137 17.74 -4.09 -9.18
CA SER A 137 17.04 -5.39 -9.21
C SER A 137 16.07 -5.60 -8.06
N ARG A 138 16.21 -4.83 -6.97
CA ARG A 138 15.50 -5.05 -5.69
C ARG A 138 14.80 -3.81 -5.14
N THR A 139 14.97 -2.66 -5.79
CA THR A 139 14.33 -1.42 -5.35
C THR A 139 13.81 -0.60 -6.54
N GLY A 140 12.70 0.11 -6.31
CA GLY A 140 12.04 0.93 -7.32
C GLY A 140 11.00 1.87 -6.72
N TYR A 141 10.57 2.84 -7.51
CA TYR A 141 9.38 3.65 -7.22
C TYR A 141 8.15 3.06 -7.89
N ALA A 142 7.08 2.92 -7.14
CA ALA A 142 5.76 2.60 -7.65
C ALA A 142 4.90 3.87 -7.66
N VAL A 143 4.10 4.01 -8.72
CA VAL A 143 3.25 5.18 -8.97
C VAL A 143 1.87 4.68 -9.37
N GLU A 144 0.85 5.05 -8.62
CA GLU A 144 -0.53 4.61 -8.83
C GLU A 144 -1.53 5.73 -8.55
N LEU A 145 -2.72 5.67 -9.14
CA LEU A 145 -3.78 6.64 -8.90
C LEU A 145 -4.75 6.11 -7.83
N ARG A 146 -4.86 6.82 -6.72
CA ARG A 146 -5.80 6.51 -5.63
C ARG A 146 -6.94 7.52 -5.61
N THR A 147 -8.16 7.01 -5.53
CA THR A 147 -9.40 7.79 -5.46
C THR A 147 -10.30 7.18 -4.40
N ARG A 148 -11.36 7.89 -4.01
CA ARG A 148 -12.34 7.39 -3.03
C ARG A 148 -13.31 6.39 -3.67
N GLU A 149 -12.78 5.26 -4.12
CA GLU A 149 -13.48 4.20 -4.84
C GLU A 149 -13.07 2.83 -4.27
N GLY A 150 -13.90 1.80 -4.44
CA GLY A 150 -13.59 0.45 -3.94
C GLY A 150 -13.38 0.43 -2.43
N ASN A 151 -12.25 -0.12 -1.98
CA ASN A 151 -11.92 -0.24 -0.55
C ASN A 151 -11.36 1.07 0.04
N ASP A 152 -11.07 2.09 -0.76
CA ASP A 152 -10.44 3.35 -0.33
C ASP A 152 -11.46 4.34 0.25
N GLU A 153 -12.11 3.97 1.34
CA GLU A 153 -13.24 4.72 1.92
C GLU A 153 -12.84 6.07 2.53
N THR A 154 -11.60 6.20 3.01
CA THR A 154 -11.07 7.40 3.69
C THR A 154 -10.13 8.23 2.86
N VAL A 155 -9.96 7.93 1.57
CA VAL A 155 -9.17 8.77 0.68
C VAL A 155 -9.86 10.13 0.53
N CYS A 156 -9.39 11.09 1.32
CA CYS A 156 -9.91 12.46 1.36
C CYS A 156 -9.27 13.36 0.28
N ARG A 157 -8.14 12.93 -0.26
CA ARG A 157 -7.45 13.61 -1.35
C ARG A 157 -7.10 12.63 -2.48
N PRO A 158 -7.96 12.49 -3.48
CA PRO A 158 -7.65 11.72 -4.68
C PRO A 158 -6.42 12.27 -5.40
N GLY A 159 -5.55 11.39 -5.90
CA GLY A 159 -4.32 11.79 -6.59
C GLY A 159 -3.36 10.64 -6.80
N VAL A 160 -2.18 10.98 -7.34
CA VAL A 160 -1.13 10.01 -7.66
C VAL A 160 -0.33 9.70 -6.40
N LEU A 161 -0.40 8.48 -5.90
CA LEU A 161 0.44 8.02 -4.79
C LEU A 161 1.79 7.55 -5.34
N VAL A 162 2.88 8.03 -4.73
CA VAL A 162 4.25 7.60 -5.04
C VAL A 162 4.86 6.95 -3.81
N TYR A 163 5.40 5.75 -3.96
CA TYR A 163 6.06 5.02 -2.87
C TYR A 163 7.29 4.28 -3.36
N LYS A 164 8.29 4.15 -2.49
CA LYS A 164 9.48 3.33 -2.74
C LYS A 164 9.23 1.92 -2.22
N VAL A 165 9.59 0.93 -3.03
CA VAL A 165 9.68 -0.47 -2.65
C VAL A 165 11.15 -0.84 -2.50
N ASP A 166 11.48 -1.55 -1.44
CA ASP A 166 12.80 -2.10 -1.16
C ASP A 166 12.69 -3.55 -0.70
N ALA A 167 13.03 -4.48 -1.59
CA ALA A 167 12.90 -5.92 -1.34
C ALA A 167 14.02 -6.48 -0.44
N ASP A 168 15.02 -5.67 -0.08
CA ASP A 168 16.10 -6.02 0.87
C ASP A 168 15.75 -5.72 2.33
N VAL A 169 14.63 -5.03 2.56
CA VAL A 169 14.17 -4.70 3.90
C VAL A 169 13.19 -5.76 4.37
N ASP A 170 13.40 -6.26 5.58
CA ASP A 170 12.56 -7.30 6.17
C ASP A 170 11.15 -6.78 6.53
N THR A 171 10.21 -7.72 6.67
CA THR A 171 8.86 -7.46 7.21
C THR A 171 8.93 -6.73 8.55
N GLY A 172 8.05 -5.74 8.75
CA GLY A 172 8.01 -4.95 10.00
C GLY A 172 9.15 -3.92 10.13
N ARG A 173 9.98 -3.77 9.09
CA ARG A 173 11.10 -2.81 9.03
C ARG A 173 10.88 -1.70 7.99
N GLY A 174 9.67 -1.60 7.46
CA GLY A 174 9.29 -0.60 6.45
C GLY A 174 9.87 -0.87 5.05
N PRO A 175 9.60 -2.05 4.43
CA PRO A 175 10.06 -2.37 3.07
C PRO A 175 9.37 -1.54 1.99
N VAL A 176 8.29 -0.84 2.34
CA VAL A 176 7.62 0.13 1.50
C VAL A 176 7.55 1.46 2.24
N ARG A 177 7.72 2.57 1.51
CA ARG A 177 7.59 3.92 2.07
C ARG A 177 6.89 4.86 1.11
N VAL A 178 5.77 5.42 1.55
CA VAL A 178 4.99 6.45 0.86
C VAL A 178 5.72 7.79 0.94
N TYR A 179 5.70 8.54 -0.16
CA TYR A 179 6.23 9.90 -0.23
C TYR A 179 5.08 10.89 -0.16
N ASP A 180 5.07 11.65 0.92
CA ASP A 180 4.05 12.64 1.18
C ASP A 180 4.32 13.95 0.43
N SER A 181 3.35 14.37 -0.39
CA SER A 181 3.35 15.63 -1.12
C SER A 181 3.03 16.85 -0.23
N ARG A 182 2.47 16.65 0.97
CA ARG A 182 1.96 17.67 1.89
C ARG A 182 2.60 17.57 3.27
N ARG A 183 3.92 17.42 3.30
CA ARG A 183 4.70 17.30 4.55
C ARG A 183 4.34 18.34 5.61
N ASN A 184 4.12 17.84 6.81
CA ASN A 184 3.66 18.53 8.02
C ASN A 184 2.31 19.24 7.85
N SER A 185 1.44 18.79 6.94
CA SER A 185 0.07 19.30 6.84
C SER A 185 -0.78 18.90 8.03
N GLY A 186 -0.40 17.82 8.71
CA GLY A 186 -1.23 17.16 9.69
C GLY A 186 -2.36 16.35 9.08
N GLY A 187 -2.42 16.13 7.76
CA GLY A 187 -3.42 15.31 7.11
C GLY A 187 -4.77 15.96 6.77
N CYS A 188 -5.55 15.29 5.92
CA CYS A 188 -6.93 15.68 5.57
C CYS A 188 -8.03 14.88 6.30
N THR A 189 -7.69 13.88 7.12
CA THR A 189 -8.68 13.15 7.94
C THR A 189 -8.25 12.93 9.38
N ARG A 190 -9.24 12.70 10.23
CA ARG A 190 -9.11 12.31 11.65
C ARG A 190 -9.82 10.99 11.93
N SER A 191 -10.08 10.20 10.87
CA SER A 191 -10.63 8.86 11.02
C SER A 191 -9.79 8.06 12.01
N PRO A 192 -10.41 7.31 12.93
CA PRO A 192 -9.69 6.45 13.86
C PRO A 192 -8.76 5.50 13.12
N ASN A 193 -7.56 5.29 13.67
CA ASN A 193 -6.56 4.34 13.19
C ASN A 193 -6.14 4.55 11.72
N VAL A 194 -6.20 5.81 11.26
CA VAL A 194 -5.57 6.27 10.01
C VAL A 194 -4.38 7.15 10.38
N HIS A 195 -3.19 6.87 9.83
CA HIS A 195 -2.05 7.76 10.00
C HIS A 195 -2.35 9.14 9.40
N ALA A 196 -2.66 10.10 10.27
CA ALA A 196 -3.21 11.39 9.87
C ALA A 196 -2.31 12.11 8.86
N GLU A 197 -1.03 12.23 9.15
CA GLU A 197 -0.06 12.91 8.29
C GLU A 197 0.06 12.30 6.88
N LEU A 198 -0.22 11.00 6.71
CA LEU A 198 -0.16 10.38 5.38
C LEU A 198 -1.50 10.41 4.64
N SER A 199 -2.57 10.96 5.24
CA SER A 199 -3.91 10.92 4.66
C SER A 199 -4.09 11.78 3.40
N ASP A 200 -3.23 12.78 3.19
CA ASP A 200 -3.20 13.65 2.01
C ASP A 200 -1.91 13.49 1.17
N ALA A 201 -1.20 12.36 1.32
CA ALA A 201 0.10 12.10 0.71
C ALA A 201 0.13 12.12 -0.82
N SER A 202 -1.01 11.85 -1.47
CA SER A 202 -1.12 11.77 -2.93
C SER A 202 -0.72 13.08 -3.61
N PHE A 203 -0.18 13.04 -4.83
CA PHE A 203 0.16 14.21 -5.63
C PHE A 203 -1.02 14.60 -6.51
N ALA A 204 -1.46 15.85 -6.43
CA ALA A 204 -2.51 16.43 -7.26
C ALA A 204 -1.96 16.98 -8.58
N VAL A 205 -2.86 17.33 -9.51
CA VAL A 205 -2.50 17.96 -10.79
C VAL A 205 -1.66 19.22 -10.55
N GLY A 206 -0.52 19.30 -11.22
CA GLY A 206 0.46 20.38 -11.07
C GLY A 206 1.58 20.08 -10.08
N GLU A 207 1.44 19.07 -9.22
CA GLU A 207 2.45 18.69 -8.24
C GLU A 207 3.41 17.61 -8.78
N GLU A 208 4.55 17.47 -8.12
CA GLU A 208 5.58 16.52 -8.51
C GLU A 208 6.37 15.94 -7.34
N PHE A 209 6.74 14.68 -7.49
CA PHE A 209 7.76 14.02 -6.70
C PHE A 209 9.13 14.14 -7.39
N ARG A 210 10.19 14.38 -6.61
CA ARG A 210 11.57 14.45 -7.09
C ARG A 210 12.49 13.68 -6.16
N ASP A 211 13.36 12.85 -6.73
CA ASP A 211 14.54 12.27 -6.09
C ASP A 211 15.78 12.50 -6.97
N PRO A 212 16.47 13.64 -6.78
CA PRO A 212 17.68 13.96 -7.53
C PRO A 212 18.81 12.95 -7.32
N GLY A 213 18.85 12.25 -6.18
CA GLY A 213 19.89 11.26 -5.89
C GLY A 213 19.73 9.97 -6.69
N GLN A 214 18.55 9.75 -7.28
CA GLN A 214 18.22 8.60 -8.12
C GLN A 214 17.86 9.02 -9.56
N GLY A 215 17.95 10.32 -9.88
CA GLY A 215 17.58 10.84 -11.20
C GLY A 215 16.10 10.67 -11.54
N VAL A 216 15.20 10.56 -10.55
CA VAL A 216 13.77 10.29 -10.79
C VAL A 216 12.91 11.52 -10.51
N ARG A 217 11.99 11.82 -11.42
CA ARG A 217 10.90 12.79 -11.23
C ARG A 217 9.59 12.22 -11.71
N VAL A 218 8.52 12.44 -10.95
CA VAL A 218 7.14 12.08 -11.33
C VAL A 218 6.27 13.32 -11.20
N ARG A 219 5.71 13.80 -12.30
CA ARG A 219 4.85 14.99 -12.34
C ARG A 219 3.44 14.62 -12.75
N VAL A 220 2.44 15.12 -12.02
CA VAL A 220 1.04 14.98 -12.40
C VAL A 220 0.65 16.14 -13.29
N VAL A 221 0.40 15.87 -14.57
CA VAL A 221 0.22 16.94 -15.58
C VAL A 221 -1.23 17.25 -15.89
N GLY A 222 -2.16 16.35 -15.58
CA GLY A 222 -3.59 16.60 -15.79
C GLY A 222 -4.47 15.45 -15.34
N ALA A 223 -5.76 15.72 -15.28
CA ALA A 223 -6.81 14.72 -15.13
C ALA A 223 -7.81 14.89 -16.28
N ASP A 224 -8.31 13.78 -16.81
CA ASP A 224 -9.32 13.81 -17.87
C ASP A 224 -10.76 13.74 -17.30
N GLY A 225 -11.75 13.82 -18.18
CA GLY A 225 -13.17 13.78 -17.80
C GLY A 225 -13.64 12.45 -17.20
N ASN A 226 -12.85 11.38 -17.32
CA ASN A 226 -13.14 10.06 -16.74
C ASN A 226 -12.51 9.90 -15.34
N GLY A 227 -11.77 10.90 -14.88
CA GLY A 227 -11.02 10.85 -13.63
C GLY A 227 -9.69 10.09 -13.73
N ASP A 228 -9.21 9.83 -14.95
CA ASP A 228 -7.88 9.25 -15.16
C ASP A 228 -6.83 10.35 -15.13
N TYR A 229 -5.64 10.05 -14.60
CA TYR A 229 -4.58 11.04 -14.38
C TYR A 229 -3.44 10.83 -15.35
N ARG A 230 -3.04 11.90 -16.03
CA ARG A 230 -1.86 11.92 -16.87
C ARG A 230 -0.64 12.28 -16.03
N VAL A 231 0.40 11.47 -16.15
CA VAL A 231 1.67 11.64 -15.43
C VAL A 231 2.84 11.64 -16.39
N GLU A 232 3.84 12.47 -16.09
CA GLU A 232 5.16 12.44 -16.73
C GLU A 232 6.16 11.84 -15.75
N VAL A 233 6.88 10.82 -16.20
CA VAL A 233 7.98 10.19 -15.45
C VAL A 233 9.27 10.50 -16.19
N THR A 234 10.23 11.07 -15.47
CA THR A 234 11.57 11.38 -15.97
C THR A 234 12.61 10.54 -15.24
N ARG A 235 13.53 9.97 -16.01
CA ARG A 235 14.75 9.29 -15.56
C ARG A 235 15.97 9.99 -16.16
N GLU A 236 16.99 10.24 -15.35
CA GLU A 236 18.23 10.96 -15.69
C GLU A 236 19.47 10.15 -15.35
#